data_AF-A0A2I0NUB0-F1
#
_entry.id   AF-A0A2I0NUB0-F1
#
_cell.length_a   1.000
_cell.length_b   1.000
_cell.length_c   1.000
_cell.angle_alpha   90.00
_cell.angle_beta   90.00
_cell.angle_gamma   90.00
#
_symmetry.space_group_name_H-M   'P 1'
#
loop_
_entity.id
_entity.type
_entity.pdbx_description
1 polymer ?
#
loop_
_entity_poly.entity_id
_entity_poly.type
_entity_poly.pdbx_seq_one_letter_code
_entity_poly.pdbx_strand_id
1 'polypeptide(L)'
;MDRKYLILSVIVAAVIILAGAVAVSMLPHEPAAKTVYIVYGSEKGDLSYTDSAYQGLASAQDTFSLATREFTPSDYETLPGILNTTKGSERPGLIITVGFQYAGFTRQLA
;
A
#
# COMPACT_ATOMS: atom_id res chain seq x y z
N MET A 1 -15.58 29.39 -43.99
CA MET A 1 -15.09 29.49 -42.58
C MET A 1 -13.71 30.10 -42.63
N ASP A 2 -13.51 31.27 -42.04
CA ASP A 2 -12.27 32.02 -42.15
C ASP A 2 -11.12 31.30 -41.43
N ARG A 3 -9.96 31.18 -42.10
CA ARG A 3 -8.77 30.44 -41.60
C ARG A 3 -8.33 30.88 -40.19
N LYS A 4 -8.61 32.13 -39.83
CA LYS A 4 -8.36 32.71 -38.51
C LYS A 4 -9.18 32.05 -37.40
N TYR A 5 -10.46 31.74 -37.65
CA TYR A 5 -11.32 31.07 -36.68
C TYR A 5 -10.99 29.58 -36.53
N LEU A 6 -10.48 28.95 -37.59
CA LEU A 6 -10.01 27.56 -37.54
C LEU A 6 -8.71 27.40 -36.74
N ILE A 7 -7.79 28.37 -36.83
CA ILE A 7 -6.59 28.39 -35.99
C ILE A 7 -6.96 28.65 -34.52
N LEU A 8 -7.89 29.58 -34.28
CA LEU A 8 -8.35 29.91 -32.93
C LEU A 8 -9.00 28.70 -32.23
N SER A 9 -9.84 27.94 -32.93
CA SER A 9 -10.49 26.75 -32.36
C SER A 9 -9.50 25.64 -31.99
N VAL A 10 -8.47 25.43 -32.81
CA VAL A 10 -7.40 24.45 -32.51
C VAL A 10 -6.61 24.87 -31.27
N ILE A 11 -6.27 26.15 -31.13
CA ILE A 11 -5.54 26.66 -29.97
C ILE A 11 -6.38 26.49 -28.70
N VAL A 12 -7.67 26.84 -28.75
CA VAL A 12 -8.56 26.69 -27.59
C VAL A 12 -8.69 25.23 -27.18
N ALA A 13 -8.85 24.31 -28.14
CA ALA A 13 -8.89 22.88 -27.85
C ALA A 13 -7.60 22.37 -27.20
N ALA A 14 -6.43 22.80 -27.70
CA ALA A 14 -5.14 22.42 -27.13
C ALA A 14 -4.97 22.94 -25.69
N VAL A 15 -5.42 24.17 -25.40
CA VAL A 15 -5.38 24.74 -24.04
C VAL A 15 -6.28 23.97 -23.08
N ILE A 16 -7.49 23.58 -23.51
CA ILE A 16 -8.41 22.80 -22.68
C ILE A 16 -7.82 21.42 -22.36
N ILE A 17 -7.24 20.74 -23.36
CA ILE A 17 -6.60 19.43 -23.17
C ILE A 17 -5.42 19.56 -22.20
N LEU A 18 -4.58 20.59 -22.36
CA LEU A 18 -3.45 20.82 -21.48
C LEU A 18 -3.89 21.14 -20.05
N ALA A 19 -4.90 21.99 -19.88
CA ALA A 19 -5.48 22.30 -18.56
C ALA A 19 -6.07 21.06 -17.88
N GLY A 20 -6.75 20.19 -18.64
CA GLY A 20 -7.26 18.92 -18.15
C GLY A 20 -6.15 17.97 -17.69
N ALA A 21 -5.07 17.82 -18.48
CA ALA A 21 -3.94 16.97 -18.11
C ALA A 21 -3.23 17.47 -16.83
N VAL A 22 -3.06 18.79 -16.69
CA VAL A 22 -2.49 19.41 -15.49
C VAL A 22 -3.41 19.18 -14.28
N ALA A 23 -4.72 19.36 -14.42
CA ALA A 23 -5.67 19.13 -13.34
C ALA A 23 -5.69 17.67 -12.87
N VAL A 24 -5.60 16.71 -13.78
CA VAL A 24 -5.49 15.26 -13.45
C VAL A 24 -4.19 14.96 -12.71
N SER A 25 -3.09 15.61 -13.08
CA SER A 25 -1.79 15.43 -12.42
C SER A 25 -1.73 16.07 -11.03
N MET A 26 -2.63 17.01 -10.74
CA MET A 26 -2.80 17.67 -9.44
C MET A 26 -3.83 16.98 -8.56
N LEU A 27 -4.49 15.91 -9.02
CA LEU A 27 -5.28 15.07 -8.13
C LEU A 27 -4.34 14.52 -7.06
N PRO A 28 -4.71 14.61 -5.77
CA PRO A 28 -3.92 14.00 -4.72
C PRO A 28 -3.73 12.53 -5.06
N HIS A 29 -2.49 12.08 -5.21
CA HIS A 29 -2.20 10.66 -5.11
C HIS A 29 -2.80 10.22 -3.77
N GLU A 30 -3.70 9.22 -3.79
CA GLU A 30 -4.18 8.66 -2.54
C GLU A 30 -2.96 8.36 -1.67
N PRO A 31 -2.89 8.89 -0.44
CA PRO A 31 -1.74 8.68 0.41
C PRO A 31 -1.55 7.17 0.55
N ALA A 32 -0.33 6.69 0.30
CA ALA A 32 -0.01 5.28 0.43
C ALA A 32 -0.52 4.78 1.79
N ALA A 33 -1.27 3.66 1.76
CA ALA A 33 -1.89 3.13 2.95
C ALA A 33 -0.82 2.92 4.04
N LYS A 34 -0.96 3.63 5.17
CA LYS A 34 -0.01 3.61 6.29
C LYS A 34 -0.16 2.38 7.19
N THR A 35 -0.83 1.36 6.68
CA THR A 35 -1.14 0.14 7.41
C THR A 35 -0.20 -0.97 6.95
N VAL A 36 0.51 -1.59 7.89
CA VAL A 36 1.43 -2.70 7.63
C VAL A 36 0.95 -3.93 8.38
N TYR A 37 0.80 -5.04 7.68
CA TYR A 37 0.51 -6.32 8.30
C TYR A 37 1.79 -7.17 8.33
N ILE A 38 2.04 -7.89 9.41
CA ILE A 38 3.18 -8.80 9.53
C ILE A 38 2.74 -10.18 10.02
N VAL A 39 3.32 -11.23 9.44
CA VAL A 39 3.15 -12.62 9.89
C VAL A 39 4.49 -13.12 10.41
N TYR A 40 4.56 -13.46 11.69
CA TYR A 40 5.78 -13.95 12.33
C TYR A 40 6.00 -15.45 12.12
N GLY A 41 7.27 -15.85 12.06
CA GLY A 41 7.67 -17.25 11.87
C GLY A 41 7.52 -18.11 13.13
N SER A 42 7.49 -17.47 14.30
CA SER A 42 7.29 -18.08 15.61
C SER A 42 6.60 -17.08 16.55
N GLU A 43 6.37 -17.50 17.79
CA GLU A 43 6.06 -16.58 18.88
C GLU A 43 7.25 -15.66 19.21
N LYS A 44 6.96 -14.53 19.85
CA LYS A 44 7.96 -13.60 20.40
C LYS A 44 8.75 -14.26 21.55
N GLY A 45 9.96 -13.77 21.80
CA GLY A 45 10.86 -14.26 22.84
C GLY A 45 11.89 -15.28 22.33
N ASP A 46 12.12 -15.34 21.02
CA ASP A 46 13.17 -16.17 20.43
C ASP A 46 14.58 -15.56 20.57
N LEU A 47 14.67 -14.30 21.04
CA LEU A 47 15.88 -13.50 21.23
C LEU A 47 16.75 -13.41 19.95
N SER A 48 16.14 -13.62 18.79
CA SER A 48 16.85 -13.77 17.53
C SER A 48 15.99 -13.29 16.38
N TYR A 49 15.45 -14.19 15.57
CA TYR A 49 14.92 -13.91 14.25
C TYR A 49 13.57 -13.19 14.30
N THR A 50 12.61 -13.76 15.05
CA THR A 50 11.28 -13.17 15.23
C THR A 50 11.35 -11.90 16.05
N ASP A 51 12.16 -11.87 17.11
CA ASP A 51 12.33 -10.67 17.93
C ASP A 51 12.98 -9.52 17.15
N SER A 52 13.91 -9.81 16.23
CA SER A 52 14.46 -8.79 15.32
C SER A 52 13.38 -8.19 14.41
N ALA A 53 12.47 -9.03 13.90
CA ALA A 53 11.35 -8.55 13.08
C ALA A 53 10.36 -7.70 13.92
N TYR A 54 10.11 -8.08 15.17
CA TYR A 54 9.29 -7.29 16.10
C TYR A 54 9.92 -5.92 16.38
N GLN A 55 11.21 -5.88 16.70
CA GLN A 55 11.94 -4.62 16.95
C GLN A 55 11.94 -3.72 15.71
N GLY A 56 12.12 -4.29 14.51
CA GLY A 56 12.05 -3.56 13.25
C GLY A 56 10.66 -2.93 13.03
N LEU A 57 9.59 -3.68 13.28
CA LEU A 57 8.22 -3.17 13.15
C LEU A 57 7.94 -2.07 14.17
N ALA A 58 8.31 -2.26 15.44
CA ALA A 58 8.10 -1.27 16.49
C ALA A 58 8.81 0.06 16.18
N SER A 59 10.08 -0.03 15.75
CA SER A 59 10.86 1.15 15.34
C SER A 59 10.23 1.88 14.14
N ALA A 60 9.72 1.12 13.15
CA ALA A 60 9.04 1.70 12.00
C ALA A 60 7.69 2.35 12.37
N GLN A 61 6.94 1.73 13.29
CA GLN A 61 5.69 2.28 13.79
C GLN A 61 5.91 3.63 14.47
N ASP A 62 6.93 3.74 15.32
CA ASP A 62 7.28 4.98 16.01
C ASP A 62 7.78 6.06 15.03
N THR A 63 8.63 5.67 14.08
CA THR A 63 9.26 6.61 13.13
C THR A 63 8.27 7.17 12.11
N PHE A 64 7.38 6.32 11.58
CA PHE A 64 6.52 6.65 10.44
C PHE A 64 5.04 6.80 10.81
N SER A 65 4.68 6.64 12.09
CA SER A 65 3.30 6.68 12.58
C SER A 65 2.38 5.73 11.78
N LEU A 66 2.82 4.47 11.66
CA LEU A 66 2.10 3.43 10.92
C LEU A 66 1.05 2.76 11.80
N ALA A 67 -0.07 2.36 11.18
CA ALA A 67 -0.94 1.36 11.78
C ALA A 67 -0.34 -0.02 11.52
N THR A 68 -0.32 -0.89 12.52
CA THR A 68 0.25 -2.23 12.40
C THR A 68 -0.77 -3.28 12.80
N ARG A 69 -0.74 -4.44 12.14
CA ARG A 69 -1.45 -5.64 12.58
C ARG A 69 -0.52 -6.83 12.50
N GLU A 70 -0.43 -7.54 13.61
CA GLU A 70 0.47 -8.66 13.79
C GLU A 70 -0.31 -9.98 13.71
N PHE A 71 0.32 -10.99 13.12
CA PHE A 71 -0.17 -12.36 13.02
C PHE A 71 0.95 -13.32 13.44
N THR A 72 0.55 -14.42 14.03
CA THR A 72 1.38 -15.52 14.52
C THR A 72 1.19 -16.75 13.63
N PRO A 73 2.01 -17.81 13.83
CA PRO A 73 1.76 -19.09 13.16
C PRO A 73 0.37 -19.69 13.46
N SER A 74 -0.28 -19.30 14.57
CA SER A 74 -1.58 -19.83 14.96
C SER A 74 -2.77 -19.24 14.21
N ASP A 75 -2.61 -18.04 13.63
CA ASP A 75 -3.73 -17.26 13.07
C ASP A 75 -3.45 -16.64 11.68
N TYR A 76 -2.29 -16.90 11.08
CA TYR A 76 -1.94 -16.36 9.76
C TYR A 76 -2.93 -16.75 8.65
N GLU A 77 -3.57 -17.93 8.74
CA GLU A 77 -4.54 -18.40 7.74
C GLU A 77 -5.84 -17.56 7.72
N THR A 78 -6.07 -16.74 8.75
CA THR A 78 -7.20 -15.81 8.78
C THR A 78 -6.98 -14.57 7.91
N LEU A 79 -5.71 -14.26 7.57
CA LEU A 79 -5.32 -13.05 6.87
C LEU A 79 -6.01 -12.89 5.50
N PRO A 80 -6.14 -13.90 4.62
CA PRO A 80 -6.85 -13.76 3.35
C PRO A 80 -8.32 -13.33 3.55
N GLY A 81 -9.00 -13.88 4.55
CA GLY A 81 -10.37 -13.50 4.89
C GLY A 81 -10.47 -12.04 5.38
N ILE A 82 -9.50 -11.60 6.18
CA ILE A 82 -9.38 -10.20 6.61
C ILE A 82 -9.16 -9.30 5.41
N LEU A 83 -8.22 -9.63 4.51
CA LEU A 83 -7.94 -8.82 3.32
C LEU A 83 -9.15 -8.67 2.39
N ASN A 84 -10.03 -9.66 2.32
CA ASN A 84 -11.25 -9.58 1.52
C ASN A 84 -12.30 -8.62 2.09
N THR A 85 -12.24 -8.37 3.40
CA THR A 85 -13.22 -7.53 4.12
C THR A 85 -12.68 -6.13 4.42
N THR A 86 -11.36 -5.97 4.57
CA THR A 86 -10.71 -4.69 4.85
C THR A 86 -10.64 -3.78 3.62
N LYS A 87 -11.11 -2.54 3.76
CA LYS A 87 -11.17 -1.52 2.70
C LYS A 87 -10.59 -0.18 3.17
N GLY A 88 -10.32 0.71 2.20
CA GLY A 88 -9.87 2.08 2.49
C GLY A 88 -8.54 2.12 3.22
N SER A 89 -8.40 3.05 4.16
CA SER A 89 -7.16 3.28 4.92
C SER A 89 -6.72 2.13 5.83
N GLU A 90 -7.64 1.22 6.18
CA GLU A 90 -7.31 0.04 7.00
C GLU A 90 -6.69 -1.10 6.17
N ARG A 91 -6.85 -1.07 4.84
CA ARG A 91 -6.26 -2.07 3.96
C ARG A 91 -4.73 -1.90 4.01
N PRO A 92 -3.96 -2.98 4.26
CA PRO A 92 -2.52 -2.84 4.33
C PRO A 92 -1.93 -2.42 2.99
N GLY A 93 -1.02 -1.46 3.03
CA GLY A 93 -0.17 -1.10 1.88
C GLY A 93 1.04 -2.03 1.74
N LEU A 94 1.38 -2.76 2.80
CA LEU A 94 2.47 -3.72 2.84
C LEU A 94 2.10 -4.91 3.72
N ILE A 95 2.42 -6.11 3.25
CA ILE A 95 2.34 -7.34 4.02
C ILE A 95 3.74 -7.95 4.09
N ILE A 96 4.20 -8.24 5.30
CA ILE A 96 5.51 -8.84 5.56
C ILE A 96 5.30 -10.26 6.09
N THR A 97 5.89 -11.25 5.45
CA THR A 97 5.90 -12.64 5.93
C THR A 97 7.30 -13.02 6.38
N VAL A 98 7.47 -13.32 7.66
CA VAL A 98 8.77 -13.59 8.29
C VAL A 98 8.96 -15.09 8.42
N GLY A 99 9.75 -15.67 7.50
CA GLY A 99 10.10 -17.08 7.51
C GLY A 99 9.81 -17.79 6.18
N PHE A 100 10.67 -18.74 5.83
CA PHE A 100 10.58 -19.46 4.55
C PHE A 100 9.31 -20.32 4.44
N GLN A 101 8.76 -20.79 5.56
CA GLN A 101 7.53 -21.58 5.60
C GLN A 101 6.35 -20.87 4.92
N TYR A 102 6.38 -19.53 4.86
CA TYR A 102 5.33 -18.73 4.24
C TYR A 102 5.52 -18.49 2.75
N ALA A 103 6.59 -18.98 2.09
CA ALA A 103 6.85 -18.69 0.68
C ALA A 103 5.64 -18.97 -0.25
N GLY A 104 4.94 -20.08 -0.02
CA GLY A 104 3.70 -20.42 -0.74
C GLY A 104 2.56 -19.46 -0.42
N PHE A 105 2.42 -19.08 0.85
CA PHE A 105 1.41 -18.13 1.32
C PHE A 105 1.66 -16.71 0.78
N THR A 106 2.88 -16.20 0.85
CA THR A 106 3.30 -14.92 0.25
C THR A 106 2.96 -14.85 -1.23
N ARG A 107 3.21 -15.94 -1.97
CA ARG A 107 2.86 -16.03 -3.40
C ARG A 107 1.35 -15.93 -3.66
N GLN A 108 0.51 -16.39 -2.75
CA GLN A 108 -0.95 -16.30 -2.89
C GLN A 108 -1.49 -14.90 -2.57
N LEU A 109 -0.73 -14.10 -1.81
CA LEU A 109 -1.10 -12.73 -1.44
C LEU A 109 -0.70 -11.67 -2.48
N ALA A 110 0.26 -12.00 -3.35
CA ALA A 110 0.77 -11.13 -4.41
C ALA A 110 -0.09 -11.21 -5.69
#